data_AF-A0A069PLX9-F1
#
_entry.id   AF-A0A069PLX9-F1
#
_cell.length_a   1.000
_cell.length_b   1.000
_cell.length_c   1.000
_cell.angle_alpha   90.00
_cell.angle_beta   90.00
_cell.angle_gamma   90.00
#
_symmetry.space_group_name_H-M   'P 1'
#
loop_
_entity.id
_entity.type
_entity.pdbx_description
1 polymer ?
#
loop_
_entity_poly.entity_id
_entity_poly.type
_entity_poly.pdbx_seq_one_letter_code
_entity_poly.pdbx_strand_id
1 'polypeptide(L)'
;MKIQLNFSSLLESSGLPQRLANELSELFNRHLSKAHSKTRVTSNAISIKTQKYRVQKLIAGFRELRKGGFAIQSPWNLGEKHIGYLVNLWVNEKQQSPGTVENKLTYWRTLASWMKKHQLVGTVDDYIKRPEGYRRYYVAREDKSWDAAKVNVDEVIAKLCERDRWVAIQVELQATFGLRAQESMLLRPLQCLRVTGHLHVIDGTKGGRPRVVPIDAEWQYEVLIRAARLSNPRTGSMIPDPWSLKQWYRHFYHVLQKHGITRSAAGVTVHGLRHAYLQNMYEKITGVPAPIKRPDHRPDPQLHQLAMQRLVEAAGHSLAAKATAYISTFATMDRLARPVVSSEQAFAAVLETGGNKSDAAKGLGISRQALYRLLAKCEGVLVTPRRDEKDADRGGCERL
;
A
#
# COMPACT_ATOMS: atom_id res chain seq x y z
N MET A 1 -16.14 11.86 -23.67
CA MET A 1 -14.77 12.11 -24.18
C MET A 1 -13.81 11.06 -23.61
N LYS A 2 -13.10 10.27 -24.44
CA LYS A 2 -12.10 9.30 -23.95
C LYS A 2 -10.87 10.08 -23.45
N ILE A 3 -10.77 10.29 -22.13
CA ILE A 3 -9.60 10.93 -21.54
C ILE A 3 -8.43 9.94 -21.59
N GLN A 4 -7.50 10.17 -22.50
CA GLN A 4 -6.35 9.29 -22.75
C GLN A 4 -5.04 10.06 -22.67
N LEU A 5 -4.02 9.43 -22.06
CA LEU A 5 -2.67 9.98 -22.00
C LEU A 5 -2.06 10.01 -23.40
N ASN A 6 -1.43 11.12 -23.78
CA ASN A 6 -0.46 11.13 -24.88
C ASN A 6 0.84 10.48 -24.37
N PHE A 7 1.18 9.32 -24.93
CA PHE A 7 2.34 8.51 -24.55
C PHE A 7 3.43 8.42 -25.63
N SER A 8 3.28 9.10 -26.77
CA SER A 8 4.21 8.98 -27.91
C SER A 8 5.64 9.31 -27.51
N SER A 9 5.85 10.44 -26.82
CA SER A 9 7.17 10.84 -26.34
C SER A 9 7.80 9.84 -25.35
N LEU A 10 7.00 9.10 -24.57
CA LEU A 10 7.49 8.05 -23.68
C LEU A 10 7.99 6.82 -24.45
N LEU A 11 7.35 6.49 -25.58
CA LEU A 11 7.77 5.37 -26.44
C LEU A 11 8.95 5.76 -27.32
N GLU A 12 8.96 6.95 -27.90
CA GLU A 12 10.08 7.46 -28.71
C GLU A 12 11.38 7.50 -27.89
N SER A 13 11.33 8.01 -26.67
CA SER A 13 12.49 8.06 -25.76
C SER A 13 12.79 6.73 -25.05
N SER A 14 12.08 5.65 -25.37
CA SER A 14 12.21 4.40 -24.63
C SER A 14 13.46 3.59 -24.97
N GLY A 15 14.01 3.75 -26.18
CA GLY A 15 15.06 2.90 -26.72
C GLY A 15 14.63 1.44 -26.95
N LEU A 16 13.33 1.18 -27.04
CA LEU A 16 12.80 -0.13 -27.44
C LEU A 16 12.90 -0.31 -28.96
N PRO A 17 13.02 -1.54 -29.48
CA PRO A 17 13.00 -1.79 -30.92
C PRO A 17 11.75 -1.23 -31.57
N GLN A 18 11.88 -0.78 -32.82
CA GLN A 18 10.80 -0.11 -33.54
C GLN A 18 9.52 -0.95 -33.58
N ARG A 19 9.63 -2.25 -33.91
CA ARG A 19 8.48 -3.16 -33.94
C ARG A 19 7.77 -3.25 -32.59
N LEU A 20 8.53 -3.43 -31.50
CA LEU A 20 7.98 -3.50 -30.15
C LEU A 20 7.28 -2.20 -29.77
N ALA A 21 7.89 -1.06 -30.07
CA ALA A 21 7.32 0.25 -29.77
C ALA A 21 6.01 0.49 -30.53
N ASN A 22 5.96 0.15 -31.82
CA ASN A 22 4.77 0.27 -32.66
C ASN A 22 3.62 -0.61 -32.13
N GLU A 23 3.91 -1.89 -31.87
CA GLU A 23 2.91 -2.85 -31.37
C GLU A 23 2.39 -2.48 -29.96
N LEU A 24 3.26 -1.94 -29.08
CA LEU A 24 2.83 -1.37 -27.79
C LEU A 24 1.97 -0.11 -27.98
N SER A 25 2.32 0.75 -28.92
CA SER A 25 1.55 1.96 -29.25
C SER A 25 0.12 1.60 -29.65
N GLU A 26 -0.06 0.57 -30.49
CA GLU A 26 -1.37 0.07 -30.87
C GLU A 26 -2.18 -0.45 -29.66
N LEU A 27 -1.57 -1.27 -28.81
CA LEU A 27 -2.22 -1.80 -27.61
C LEU A 27 -2.64 -0.65 -26.66
N PHE A 28 -1.77 0.34 -26.48
CA PHE A 28 -2.04 1.49 -25.63
C PHE A 28 -3.17 2.36 -26.22
N ASN A 29 -3.16 2.61 -27.53
CA ASN A 29 -4.22 3.36 -28.21
C ASN A 29 -5.60 2.73 -28.02
N ARG A 30 -5.68 1.40 -28.09
CA ARG A 30 -6.95 0.65 -27.98
C ARG A 30 -7.45 0.49 -26.53
N HIS A 31 -6.54 0.32 -25.56
CA HIS A 31 -6.92 -0.20 -24.24
C HIS A 31 -6.47 0.64 -23.03
N LEU A 32 -5.55 1.59 -23.18
CA LEU A 32 -4.87 2.22 -22.03
C LEU A 32 -5.83 2.90 -21.05
N SER A 33 -6.85 3.59 -21.56
CA SER A 33 -7.84 4.30 -20.76
C SER A 33 -8.83 3.37 -20.04
N LYS A 34 -8.95 2.10 -20.46
CA LYS A 34 -9.92 1.15 -19.91
C LYS A 34 -9.51 0.70 -18.50
N ALA A 35 -10.50 0.60 -17.61
CA ALA A 35 -10.32 -0.04 -16.33
C ALA A 35 -10.09 -1.55 -16.53
N HIS A 36 -9.06 -2.09 -15.90
CA HIS A 36 -8.85 -3.52 -15.80
C HIS A 36 -8.98 -3.92 -14.33
N SER A 37 -10.09 -4.58 -14.00
CA SER A 37 -10.40 -4.98 -12.63
C SER A 37 -11.24 -6.24 -12.66
N LYS A 38 -10.88 -7.23 -11.84
CA LYS A 38 -11.69 -8.44 -11.64
C LYS A 38 -12.90 -8.20 -10.73
N THR A 39 -12.85 -7.16 -9.89
CA THR A 39 -13.83 -6.92 -8.80
C THR A 39 -14.66 -5.67 -9.01
N ARG A 40 -14.36 -4.87 -10.04
CA ARG A 40 -15.07 -3.61 -10.31
C ARG A 40 -15.35 -3.49 -11.79
N VAL A 41 -16.61 -3.65 -12.15
CA VAL A 41 -17.10 -3.29 -13.48
C VAL A 41 -17.33 -1.78 -13.48
N THR A 42 -16.69 -1.07 -14.40
CA THR A 42 -16.95 0.35 -14.62
C THR A 42 -16.64 0.71 -16.06
N SER A 43 -17.50 1.52 -16.66
CA SER A 43 -17.30 2.14 -17.96
C SER A 43 -16.37 3.36 -17.88
N ASN A 44 -16.10 3.88 -16.68
CA ASN A 44 -15.29 5.07 -16.50
C ASN A 44 -13.81 4.80 -16.83
N ALA A 45 -13.23 5.71 -17.61
CA ALA A 45 -11.80 5.70 -17.90
C ALA A 45 -10.99 5.84 -16.61
N ILE A 46 -9.84 5.17 -16.55
CA ILE A 46 -8.90 5.36 -15.45
C ILE A 46 -8.19 6.72 -15.60
N SER A 47 -7.78 7.31 -14.49
CA SER A 47 -7.11 8.61 -14.49
C SER A 47 -5.86 8.64 -15.37
N ILE A 48 -5.55 9.79 -15.99
CA ILE A 48 -4.31 10.03 -16.76
C ILE A 48 -3.08 9.63 -15.95
N LYS A 49 -3.07 9.90 -14.64
CA LYS A 49 -1.98 9.52 -13.73
C LYS A 49 -1.80 8.00 -13.69
N THR A 50 -2.88 7.23 -13.59
CA THR A 50 -2.84 5.75 -13.62
C THR A 50 -2.36 5.24 -14.97
N GLN A 51 -2.84 5.82 -16.08
CA GLN A 51 -2.38 5.49 -17.44
C GLN A 51 -0.87 5.70 -17.56
N LYS A 52 -0.37 6.85 -17.09
CA LYS A 52 1.06 7.20 -17.13
C LYS A 52 1.91 6.20 -16.36
N TYR A 53 1.53 5.84 -15.14
CA TYR A 53 2.27 4.84 -14.38
C TYR A 53 2.29 3.49 -15.08
N ARG A 54 1.17 3.05 -15.65
CA ARG A 54 1.11 1.79 -16.39
C ARG A 54 2.09 1.78 -17.57
N VAL A 55 2.03 2.80 -18.43
CA VAL A 55 2.94 2.94 -19.59
C VAL A 55 4.40 2.95 -19.13
N GLN A 56 4.76 3.80 -18.16
CA GLN A 56 6.13 3.92 -17.68
C GLN A 56 6.67 2.60 -17.11
N LYS A 57 5.86 1.87 -16.33
CA LYS A 57 6.31 0.60 -15.73
C LYS A 57 6.41 -0.53 -16.75
N LEU A 58 5.53 -0.56 -17.76
CA LEU A 58 5.62 -1.53 -18.86
C LEU A 58 6.87 -1.27 -19.70
N ILE A 59 7.08 -0.03 -20.15
CA ILE A 59 8.29 0.36 -20.91
C ILE A 59 9.56 0.02 -20.12
N ALA A 60 9.61 0.41 -18.83
CA ALA A 60 10.76 0.11 -17.98
C ALA A 60 11.03 -1.39 -17.88
N GLY A 61 9.99 -2.23 -17.73
CA GLY A 61 10.19 -3.67 -17.64
C GLY A 61 10.59 -4.33 -18.97
N PHE A 62 10.13 -3.83 -20.14
CA PHE A 62 10.68 -4.28 -21.42
C PHE A 62 12.17 -3.92 -21.57
N ARG A 63 12.58 -2.73 -21.11
CA ARG A 63 14.00 -2.35 -21.07
C ARG A 63 14.79 -3.25 -20.14
N GLU A 64 14.23 -3.60 -18.98
CA GLU A 64 14.85 -4.54 -18.03
C GLU A 64 15.02 -5.94 -18.64
N LEU A 65 14.04 -6.43 -19.40
CA LEU A 65 14.14 -7.68 -20.15
C LEU A 65 15.27 -7.65 -21.18
N ARG A 66 15.34 -6.58 -21.99
CA ARG A 66 16.41 -6.44 -22.99
C ARG A 66 17.80 -6.34 -22.36
N LYS A 67 17.93 -5.62 -21.25
CA LYS A 67 19.18 -5.58 -20.46
C LYS A 67 19.56 -6.94 -19.90
N GLY A 68 18.58 -7.80 -19.60
CA GLY A 68 18.78 -9.19 -19.20
C GLY A 68 19.09 -10.16 -20.34
N GLY A 69 19.38 -9.67 -21.55
CA GLY A 69 19.72 -10.52 -22.70
C GLY A 69 18.54 -11.03 -23.51
N PHE A 70 17.29 -10.69 -23.16
CA PHE A 70 16.13 -11.12 -23.94
C PHE A 70 15.93 -10.25 -25.18
N ALA A 71 16.08 -10.84 -26.36
CA ALA A 71 15.86 -10.18 -27.65
C ALA A 71 14.36 -10.00 -28.00
N ILE A 72 13.57 -9.43 -27.10
CA ILE A 72 12.13 -9.19 -27.32
C ILE A 72 11.93 -8.12 -28.37
N GLN A 73 11.25 -8.48 -29.46
CA GLN A 73 10.91 -7.60 -30.60
C GLN A 73 9.41 -7.32 -30.71
N SER A 74 8.58 -8.08 -30.01
CA SER A 74 7.13 -7.97 -29.98
C SER A 74 6.62 -8.24 -28.56
N PRO A 75 5.58 -7.55 -28.05
CA PRO A 75 5.00 -7.90 -26.77
C PRO A 75 4.38 -9.31 -26.80
N TRP A 76 4.03 -9.84 -27.98
CA TRP A 76 3.60 -11.23 -28.13
C TRP A 76 4.71 -12.27 -27.92
N ASN A 77 6.00 -11.89 -27.95
CA ASN A 77 7.09 -12.79 -27.57
C ASN A 77 7.15 -13.04 -26.05
N LEU A 78 6.36 -12.34 -25.25
CA LEU A 78 6.29 -12.58 -23.81
C LEU A 78 5.80 -14.01 -23.51
N GLY A 79 6.45 -14.58 -22.50
CA GLY A 79 6.28 -15.93 -21.99
C GLY A 79 6.61 -15.93 -20.51
N GLU A 80 6.24 -16.98 -19.78
CA GLU A 80 6.35 -17.02 -18.32
C GLU A 80 7.80 -16.80 -17.83
N LYS A 81 8.79 -17.33 -18.55
CA LYS A 81 10.22 -17.12 -18.25
C LYS A 81 10.62 -15.64 -18.15
N HIS A 82 10.02 -14.78 -18.97
CA HIS A 82 10.30 -13.34 -18.96
C HIS A 82 9.73 -12.69 -17.70
N ILE A 83 8.53 -13.12 -17.28
CA ILE A 83 7.92 -12.64 -16.03
C ILE A 83 8.72 -13.13 -14.84
N GLY A 84 9.15 -14.40 -14.85
CA GLY A 84 10.01 -14.97 -13.81
C GLY A 84 11.31 -14.20 -13.64
N TYR A 85 12.01 -13.90 -14.75
CA TYR A 85 13.21 -13.06 -14.73
C TYR A 85 12.94 -11.68 -14.09
N LEU A 86 11.87 -10.99 -14.51
CA LEU A 86 11.52 -9.69 -13.96
C LEU A 86 11.20 -9.74 -12.47
N VAL A 87 10.50 -10.78 -12.01
CA VAL A 87 10.19 -10.97 -10.59
C VAL A 87 11.48 -11.20 -9.79
N ASN A 88 12.38 -12.07 -10.27
CA ASN A 88 13.69 -12.28 -9.64
C ASN A 88 14.49 -10.97 -9.56
N LEU A 89 14.60 -10.25 -10.68
CA LEU A 89 15.29 -8.96 -10.75
C LEU A 89 14.70 -7.95 -9.75
N TRP A 90 13.37 -7.84 -9.66
CA TRP A 90 12.77 -6.83 -8.80
C TRP A 90 12.87 -7.18 -7.31
N VAL A 91 12.76 -8.47 -6.96
CA VAL A 91 12.74 -8.92 -5.57
C VAL A 91 14.14 -9.13 -5.03
N ASN A 92 14.98 -9.91 -5.72
CA ASN A 92 16.26 -10.37 -5.20
C ASN A 92 17.38 -9.37 -5.49
N GLU A 93 17.46 -8.85 -6.72
CA GLU A 93 18.54 -7.94 -7.12
C GLU A 93 18.24 -6.48 -6.72
N LYS A 94 17.03 -6.00 -7.03
CA LYS A 94 16.64 -4.60 -6.75
C LYS A 94 15.98 -4.39 -5.39
N GLN A 95 15.69 -5.46 -4.65
CA GLN A 95 15.12 -5.41 -3.29
C GLN A 95 13.90 -4.49 -3.18
N GLN A 96 13.05 -4.47 -4.21
CA GLN A 96 11.87 -3.61 -4.24
C GLN A 96 10.82 -4.15 -3.28
N SER A 97 10.08 -3.27 -2.61
CA SER A 97 9.05 -3.71 -1.65
C SER A 97 7.97 -4.62 -2.28
N PRO A 98 7.32 -5.50 -1.49
CA PRO A 98 6.25 -6.38 -1.97
C PRO A 98 5.13 -5.63 -2.71
N GLY A 99 4.71 -4.48 -2.18
CA GLY A 99 3.68 -3.65 -2.81
C GLY A 99 4.09 -3.09 -4.17
N THR A 100 5.37 -2.76 -4.35
CA THR A 100 5.91 -2.28 -5.64
C THR A 100 5.88 -3.40 -6.68
N VAL A 101 6.38 -4.59 -6.33
CA VAL A 101 6.44 -5.75 -7.23
C VAL A 101 5.04 -6.22 -7.62
N GLU A 102 4.13 -6.37 -6.66
CA GLU A 102 2.75 -6.76 -6.96
C GLU A 102 2.04 -5.74 -7.87
N ASN A 103 2.24 -4.44 -7.65
CA ASN A 103 1.67 -3.41 -8.51
C ASN A 103 2.24 -3.47 -9.94
N LYS A 104 3.54 -3.74 -10.10
CA LYS A 104 4.12 -3.99 -11.42
C LYS A 104 3.47 -5.19 -12.08
N LEU A 105 3.33 -6.32 -11.38
CA LEU A 105 2.63 -7.51 -11.89
C LEU A 105 1.17 -7.22 -12.26
N THR A 106 0.47 -6.31 -11.57
CA THR A 106 -0.86 -5.84 -12.00
C THR A 106 -0.83 -5.21 -13.40
N TYR A 107 0.20 -4.39 -13.70
CA TYR A 107 0.34 -3.80 -15.03
C TYR A 107 0.68 -4.84 -16.10
N TRP A 108 1.54 -5.81 -15.77
CA TRP A 108 1.86 -6.93 -16.66
C TRP A 108 0.65 -7.83 -16.94
N ARG A 109 -0.17 -8.16 -15.93
CA ARG A 109 -1.45 -8.87 -16.13
C ARG A 109 -2.41 -8.08 -17.04
N THR A 110 -2.43 -6.76 -16.88
CA THR A 110 -3.25 -5.89 -17.74
C THR A 110 -2.79 -5.97 -19.20
N LEU A 111 -1.47 -5.88 -19.45
CA LEU A 111 -0.91 -6.03 -20.79
C LEU A 111 -1.18 -7.42 -21.37
N ALA A 112 -0.97 -8.46 -20.58
CA ALA A 112 -1.26 -9.85 -20.95
C ALA A 112 -2.72 -10.05 -21.37
N SER A 113 -3.65 -9.44 -20.64
CA SER A 113 -5.07 -9.45 -20.99
C SER A 113 -5.37 -8.74 -22.32
N TRP A 114 -4.65 -7.66 -22.66
CA TRP A 114 -4.84 -6.99 -23.96
C TRP A 114 -4.38 -7.86 -25.13
N MET A 115 -3.37 -8.70 -24.90
CA MET A 115 -2.89 -9.69 -25.87
C MET A 115 -3.66 -11.01 -25.83
N LYS A 116 -4.76 -11.10 -25.04
CA LYS A 116 -5.53 -12.34 -24.79
C LYS A 116 -4.73 -13.50 -24.17
N LYS A 117 -3.59 -13.20 -23.54
CA LYS A 117 -2.75 -14.18 -22.80
C LYS A 117 -3.06 -14.16 -21.30
N HIS A 118 -4.30 -14.45 -20.92
CA HIS A 118 -4.79 -14.22 -19.54
C HIS A 118 -4.03 -14.98 -18.44
N GLN A 119 -3.41 -16.12 -18.77
CA GLN A 119 -2.69 -16.97 -17.83
C GLN A 119 -1.17 -16.68 -17.76
N LEU A 120 -0.66 -15.75 -18.57
CA LEU A 120 0.78 -15.48 -18.71
C LEU A 120 1.48 -15.00 -17.44
N VAL A 121 0.76 -14.35 -16.52
CA VAL A 121 1.35 -13.65 -15.37
C VAL A 121 0.77 -14.19 -14.07
N GLY A 122 1.52 -15.11 -13.48
CA GLY A 122 1.29 -15.74 -12.18
C GLY A 122 1.52 -14.80 -10.99
N THR A 123 1.49 -15.37 -9.78
CA THR A 123 1.83 -14.71 -8.52
C THR A 123 3.34 -14.64 -8.32
N VAL A 124 3.81 -13.94 -7.27
CA VAL A 124 5.26 -13.90 -6.97
C VAL A 124 5.78 -15.30 -6.62
N ASP A 125 4.97 -16.10 -5.93
CA ASP A 125 5.36 -17.44 -5.45
C ASP A 125 5.48 -18.45 -6.60
N ASP A 126 4.88 -18.17 -7.75
CA ASP A 126 4.97 -19.01 -8.95
C ASP A 126 6.38 -18.92 -9.60
N TYR A 127 7.18 -17.91 -9.23
CA TYR A 127 8.46 -17.62 -9.88
C TYR A 127 9.67 -17.70 -8.94
N ILE A 128 9.49 -17.38 -7.66
CA ILE A 128 10.58 -17.35 -6.68
C ILE A 128 10.12 -17.81 -5.31
N LYS A 129 11.07 -18.34 -4.52
CA LYS A 129 10.91 -18.39 -3.06
C LYS A 129 11.11 -16.99 -2.50
N ARG A 130 10.09 -16.44 -1.86
CA ARG A 130 10.17 -15.08 -1.30
C ARG A 130 11.23 -15.02 -0.19
N PRO A 131 12.00 -13.92 -0.09
CA PRO A 131 12.82 -13.65 1.09
C PRO A 131 11.98 -13.65 2.37
N GLU A 132 12.62 -13.91 3.50
CA GLU A 132 11.94 -13.91 4.78
C GLU A 132 11.28 -12.54 5.06
N GLY A 133 10.07 -12.56 5.62
CA GLY A 133 9.29 -11.34 5.88
C GLY A 133 8.74 -10.63 4.64
N TYR A 134 9.10 -11.05 3.42
CA TYR A 134 8.72 -10.37 2.17
C TYR A 134 7.25 -10.61 1.79
N ARG A 135 6.34 -9.90 2.47
CA ARG A 135 4.89 -10.00 2.23
C ARG A 135 4.21 -8.64 2.30
N ARG A 136 3.18 -8.47 1.47
CA ARG A 136 2.28 -7.32 1.54
C ARG A 136 1.14 -7.61 2.50
N TYR A 137 0.87 -6.67 3.38
CA TYR A 137 -0.29 -6.71 4.28
C TYR A 137 -1.22 -5.53 3.98
N TYR A 138 -2.51 -5.81 3.89
CA TYR A 138 -3.55 -4.79 3.63
C TYR A 138 -4.19 -4.27 4.92
N VAL A 139 -4.14 -5.07 5.98
CA VAL A 139 -4.52 -4.68 7.34
C VAL A 139 -3.31 -3.99 8.00
N ALA A 140 -3.55 -2.91 8.75
CA ALA A 140 -2.50 -2.23 9.49
C ALA A 140 -1.86 -3.17 10.52
N ARG A 141 -0.52 -3.20 10.55
CA ARG A 141 0.26 -3.98 11.54
C ARG A 141 1.03 -3.09 12.52
N GLU A 142 1.22 -1.83 12.17
CA GLU A 142 1.89 -0.80 12.94
C GLU A 142 1.00 0.43 12.94
N ASP A 143 0.99 1.17 14.05
CA ASP A 143 0.34 2.47 14.08
C ASP A 143 1.22 3.49 13.34
N LYS A 144 0.60 4.18 12.38
CA LYS A 144 1.23 5.20 11.53
C LYS A 144 0.72 6.61 11.85
N SER A 145 -0.08 6.75 12.90
CA SER A 145 -0.52 8.03 13.44
C SER A 145 0.69 8.85 13.92
N TRP A 146 0.51 10.16 14.01
CA TRP A 146 1.53 11.03 14.59
C TRP A 146 1.62 10.85 16.11
N ASP A 147 0.49 10.56 16.76
CA ASP A 147 0.43 10.22 18.18
C ASP A 147 1.37 9.08 18.55
N ALA A 148 1.37 7.98 17.76
CA ALA A 148 2.24 6.84 18.00
C ALA A 148 3.74 7.18 17.86
N ALA A 149 4.07 8.14 17.00
CA ALA A 149 5.43 8.66 16.84
C ALA A 149 5.75 9.82 17.81
N LYS A 150 4.81 10.19 18.69
CA LYS A 150 4.93 11.31 19.64
C LYS A 150 5.27 12.64 18.96
N VAL A 151 4.77 12.84 17.74
CA VAL A 151 4.96 14.10 17.00
C VAL A 151 3.81 15.05 17.34
N ASN A 152 4.12 16.18 17.98
CA ASN A 152 3.14 17.21 18.28
C ASN A 152 2.69 17.93 16.99
N VAL A 153 1.41 17.80 16.66
CA VAL A 153 0.81 18.37 15.45
C VAL A 153 0.86 19.90 15.46
N ASP A 154 0.55 20.52 16.59
CA ASP A 154 0.44 21.98 16.72
C ASP A 154 1.81 22.65 16.60
N GLU A 155 2.84 22.07 17.24
CA GLU A 155 4.22 22.54 17.10
C GLU A 155 4.71 22.48 15.66
N VAL A 156 4.36 21.41 14.93
CA VAL A 156 4.73 21.27 13.52
C VAL A 156 3.98 22.29 12.66
N ILE A 157 2.69 22.51 12.91
CA ILE A 157 1.91 23.53 12.19
C ILE A 157 2.47 24.92 12.44
N ALA A 158 2.84 25.26 13.68
CA ALA A 158 3.46 26.54 14.03
C ALA A 158 4.77 26.76 13.24
N LYS A 159 5.68 25.77 13.25
CA LYS A 159 6.95 25.82 12.49
C LYS A 159 6.71 25.94 10.98
N LEU A 160 5.73 25.22 10.45
CA LEU A 160 5.36 25.34 9.04
C LEU A 160 4.81 26.74 8.73
N CYS A 161 4.02 27.34 9.64
CA CYS A 161 3.40 28.63 9.42
C CYS A 161 4.43 29.77 9.30
N GLU A 162 5.54 29.69 10.01
CA GLU A 162 6.67 30.63 9.89
C GLU A 162 7.30 30.64 8.49
N ARG A 163 7.20 29.52 7.75
CA ARG A 163 7.85 29.35 6.44
C ARG A 163 6.88 29.38 5.28
N ASP A 164 5.76 28.70 5.42
CA ASP A 164 4.73 28.55 4.39
C ASP A 164 3.35 28.34 5.03
N ARG A 165 2.61 29.44 5.17
CA ARG A 165 1.26 29.46 5.73
C ARG A 165 0.25 28.59 4.95
N TRP A 166 0.43 28.39 3.64
CA TRP A 166 -0.49 27.56 2.83
C TRP A 166 -0.23 26.07 3.08
N VAL A 167 1.03 25.67 3.21
CA VAL A 167 1.37 24.30 3.62
C VAL A 167 0.87 24.03 5.04
N ALA A 168 1.07 24.98 5.97
CA ALA A 168 0.62 24.86 7.35
C ALA A 168 -0.90 24.62 7.46
N ILE A 169 -1.73 25.49 6.86
CA ILE A 169 -3.19 25.33 6.90
C ILE A 169 -3.65 24.05 6.18
N GLN A 170 -2.96 23.61 5.13
CA GLN A 170 -3.27 22.35 4.45
C GLN A 170 -2.90 21.12 5.28
N VAL A 171 -1.90 21.20 6.16
CA VAL A 171 -1.58 20.16 7.14
C VAL A 171 -2.62 20.16 8.26
N GLU A 172 -3.00 21.35 8.75
CA GLU A 172 -4.04 21.52 9.77
C GLU A 172 -5.40 20.97 9.30
N LEU A 173 -5.80 21.24 8.05
CA LEU A 173 -7.01 20.67 7.44
C LEU A 173 -6.94 19.12 7.36
N GLN A 174 -5.76 18.55 7.15
CA GLN A 174 -5.57 17.09 7.15
C GLN A 174 -5.69 16.49 8.55
N ALA A 175 -5.15 17.17 9.57
CA ALA A 175 -5.31 16.77 10.97
C ALA A 175 -6.77 16.86 11.42
N THR A 176 -7.44 17.97 11.07
CA THR A 176 -8.79 18.31 11.53
C THR A 176 -9.88 17.43 10.91
N PHE A 177 -9.80 17.18 9.59
CA PHE A 177 -10.87 16.50 8.82
C PHE A 177 -10.40 15.19 8.19
N GLY A 178 -9.21 14.72 8.57
CA GLY A 178 -8.59 13.52 8.03
C GLY A 178 -8.36 13.60 6.52
N LEU A 179 -8.26 14.78 5.90
CA LEU A 179 -8.14 14.92 4.44
C LEU A 179 -6.90 14.19 3.89
N ARG A 180 -6.94 13.80 2.61
CA ARG A 180 -5.71 13.45 1.88
C ARG A 180 -5.01 14.75 1.47
N ALA A 181 -3.69 14.73 1.31
CA ALA A 181 -2.92 15.90 0.87
C ALA A 181 -3.50 16.57 -0.40
N GLN A 182 -3.90 15.78 -1.41
CA GLN A 182 -4.51 16.36 -2.61
C GLN A 182 -5.92 16.91 -2.36
N GLU A 183 -6.68 16.32 -1.42
CA GLU A 183 -8.00 16.83 -1.02
C GLU A 183 -7.84 18.16 -0.27
N SER A 184 -6.85 18.30 0.63
CA SER A 184 -6.61 19.58 1.32
C SER A 184 -6.12 20.68 0.38
N MET A 185 -5.31 20.36 -0.63
CA MET A 185 -4.89 21.31 -1.66
C MET A 185 -6.06 21.80 -2.51
N LEU A 186 -6.95 20.90 -2.93
CA LEU A 186 -8.07 21.24 -3.82
C LEU A 186 -9.34 21.66 -3.08
N LEU A 187 -9.34 21.60 -1.75
CA LEU A 187 -10.49 21.98 -0.93
C LEU A 187 -10.91 23.41 -1.27
N ARG A 188 -12.21 23.63 -1.38
CA ARG A 188 -12.82 24.95 -1.52
C ARG A 188 -13.66 25.24 -0.28
N PRO A 189 -13.10 25.83 0.78
CA PRO A 189 -13.75 25.88 2.09
C PRO A 189 -15.19 26.38 2.06
N LEU A 190 -15.45 27.49 1.35
CA LEU A 190 -16.77 28.10 1.23
C LEU A 190 -17.79 27.26 0.43
N GLN A 191 -17.33 26.47 -0.55
CA GLN A 191 -18.21 25.63 -1.38
C GLN A 191 -18.45 24.25 -0.77
N CYS A 192 -17.49 23.76 0.02
CA CYS A 192 -17.52 22.44 0.63
C CYS A 192 -18.30 22.41 1.95
N LEU A 193 -18.49 23.54 2.62
CA LEU A 193 -19.26 23.61 3.86
C LEU A 193 -20.76 23.50 3.58
N ARG A 194 -21.45 22.64 4.32
CA ARG A 194 -22.92 22.51 4.27
C ARG A 194 -23.57 23.03 5.54
N VAL A 195 -24.78 23.55 5.40
CA VAL A 195 -25.67 23.96 6.49
C VAL A 195 -25.95 22.83 7.49
N THR A 196 -25.84 21.58 7.04
CA THR A 196 -26.05 20.39 7.87
C THR A 196 -24.89 20.06 8.82
N GLY A 197 -23.87 20.91 8.94
CA GLY A 197 -22.70 20.65 9.81
C GLY A 197 -21.74 19.62 9.24
N HIS A 198 -21.59 19.58 7.92
CA HIS A 198 -20.73 18.62 7.24
C HIS A 198 -19.85 19.28 6.18
N LEU A 199 -18.65 18.73 6.00
CA LEU A 199 -17.72 19.09 4.93
C LEU A 199 -17.84 18.10 3.77
N HIS A 200 -18.32 18.59 2.61
CA HIS A 200 -18.41 17.82 1.37
C HIS A 200 -17.07 17.87 0.62
N VAL A 201 -16.29 16.78 0.70
CA VAL A 201 -15.01 16.65 0.01
C VAL A 201 -15.25 16.05 -1.37
N ILE A 202 -15.14 16.90 -2.40
CA ILE A 202 -15.46 16.55 -3.80
C ILE A 202 -14.16 16.38 -4.59
N ASP A 203 -13.34 17.42 -4.60
CA ASP A 203 -12.10 17.49 -5.37
C ASP A 203 -10.93 16.77 -4.70
N GLY A 204 -10.01 16.25 -5.51
CA GLY A 204 -8.83 15.52 -5.03
C GLY A 204 -9.13 14.12 -4.47
N THR A 205 -10.40 13.73 -4.40
CA THR A 205 -10.81 12.42 -3.92
C THR A 205 -10.29 11.29 -4.80
N LYS A 206 -9.92 10.19 -4.15
CA LYS A 206 -9.37 9.03 -4.86
C LYS A 206 -10.43 8.39 -5.76
N GLY A 207 -10.19 8.48 -7.07
CA GLY A 207 -11.11 7.94 -8.08
C GLY A 207 -12.33 8.81 -8.34
N GLY A 208 -12.30 10.09 -7.94
CA GLY A 208 -13.39 11.05 -8.18
C GLY A 208 -14.67 10.70 -7.42
N ARG A 209 -14.53 10.12 -6.22
CA ARG A 209 -15.65 9.71 -5.39
C ARG A 209 -15.80 10.70 -4.24
N PRO A 210 -16.82 11.58 -4.27
CA PRO A 210 -17.09 12.48 -3.17
C PRO A 210 -17.30 11.72 -1.87
N ARG A 211 -16.97 12.36 -0.75
CA ARG A 211 -17.26 11.86 0.59
C ARG A 211 -17.63 13.01 1.51
N VAL A 212 -18.31 12.69 2.59
CA VAL A 212 -18.72 13.67 3.60
C VAL A 212 -17.90 13.44 4.86
N VAL A 213 -17.55 14.53 5.54
CA VAL A 213 -16.85 14.51 6.83
C VAL A 213 -17.70 15.30 7.82
N PRO A 214 -18.02 14.75 9.00
CA PRO A 214 -18.77 15.49 10.01
C PRO A 214 -17.93 16.62 10.61
N ILE A 215 -18.61 17.67 11.06
CA ILE A 215 -18.04 18.78 11.84
C ILE A 215 -18.73 18.74 13.20
N ASP A 216 -18.01 18.24 14.20
CA ASP A 216 -18.56 17.88 15.52
C ASP A 216 -18.14 18.86 16.62
N ALA A 217 -17.35 19.89 16.29
CA ALA A 217 -16.88 20.88 17.26
C ALA A 217 -16.70 22.27 16.63
N GLU A 218 -16.99 23.31 17.41
CA GLU A 218 -16.95 24.71 16.98
C GLU A 218 -15.58 25.13 16.43
N TRP A 219 -14.48 24.73 17.09
CA TRP A 219 -13.12 25.06 16.65
C TRP A 219 -12.78 24.56 15.24
N GLN A 220 -13.48 23.54 14.73
CA GLN A 220 -13.27 23.05 13.36
C GLN A 220 -13.78 24.08 12.33
N TYR A 221 -14.81 24.86 12.66
CA TYR A 221 -15.26 25.98 11.83
C TYR A 221 -14.21 27.08 11.78
N GLU A 222 -13.51 27.36 12.88
CA GLU A 222 -12.41 28.34 12.90
C GLU A 222 -11.25 27.95 11.97
N VAL A 223 -10.93 26.65 11.87
CA VAL A 223 -9.97 26.15 10.87
C VAL A 223 -10.47 26.42 9.46
N LEU A 224 -11.75 26.18 9.18
CA LEU A 224 -12.34 26.44 7.85
C LEU A 224 -12.40 27.93 7.51
N ILE A 225 -12.66 28.81 8.49
CA ILE A 225 -12.64 30.26 8.32
C ILE A 225 -11.23 30.73 7.96
N ARG A 226 -10.21 30.29 8.69
CA ARG A 226 -8.80 30.59 8.37
C ARG A 226 -8.42 30.06 6.98
N ALA A 227 -8.84 28.85 6.63
CA ALA A 227 -8.63 28.29 5.30
C ALA A 227 -9.34 29.10 4.21
N ALA A 228 -10.59 29.53 4.42
CA ALA A 228 -11.34 30.34 3.47
C ALA A 228 -10.64 31.67 3.18
N ARG A 229 -10.11 32.34 4.22
CA ARG A 229 -9.35 33.59 4.08
C ARG A 229 -8.07 33.43 3.26
N LEU A 230 -7.45 32.24 3.28
CA LEU A 230 -6.24 31.92 2.50
C LEU A 230 -6.53 31.28 1.13
N SER A 231 -7.80 30.95 0.86
CA SER A 231 -8.18 30.29 -0.39
C SER A 231 -7.95 31.21 -1.58
N ASN A 232 -7.60 30.62 -2.71
CA ASN A 232 -7.33 31.32 -3.94
C ASN A 232 -8.59 32.08 -4.39
N PRO A 233 -8.53 33.41 -4.57
CA PRO A 233 -9.74 34.20 -4.86
C PRO A 233 -10.35 33.87 -6.23
N ARG A 234 -9.56 33.31 -7.15
CA ARG A 234 -10.00 32.98 -8.52
C ARG A 234 -10.63 31.58 -8.61
N THR A 235 -10.05 30.60 -7.92
CA THR A 235 -10.50 29.20 -8.01
C THR A 235 -11.31 28.74 -6.80
N GLY A 236 -11.24 29.50 -5.70
CA GLY A 236 -11.73 29.12 -4.36
C GLY A 236 -10.94 28.00 -3.70
N SER A 237 -9.93 27.41 -4.36
CA SER A 237 -9.17 26.27 -3.83
C SER A 237 -8.05 26.69 -2.89
N MET A 238 -7.50 25.76 -2.11
CA MET A 238 -6.32 26.03 -1.27
C MET A 238 -5.00 26.12 -2.04
N ILE A 239 -4.99 25.97 -3.38
CA ILE A 239 -3.77 26.13 -4.19
C ILE A 239 -3.54 27.62 -4.47
N PRO A 240 -2.45 28.24 -3.95
CA PRO A 240 -2.18 29.65 -4.21
C PRO A 240 -1.79 29.91 -5.67
N ASP A 241 -2.11 31.10 -6.18
CA ASP A 241 -1.62 31.56 -7.48
C ASP A 241 -0.10 31.77 -7.45
N PRO A 242 0.63 31.56 -8.57
CA PRO A 242 0.17 31.08 -9.88
C PRO A 242 0.31 29.55 -10.04
N TRP A 243 0.30 28.78 -8.95
CA TRP A 243 0.73 27.39 -8.98
C TRP A 243 -0.29 26.46 -9.62
N SER A 244 0.16 25.59 -10.53
CA SER A 244 -0.62 24.41 -10.90
C SER A 244 -0.61 23.36 -9.79
N LEU A 245 -1.62 22.49 -9.72
CA LEU A 245 -1.64 21.36 -8.77
C LEU A 245 -0.36 20.52 -8.82
N LYS A 246 0.21 20.30 -10.02
CA LYS A 246 1.44 19.51 -10.17
C LYS A 246 2.64 20.20 -9.52
N GLN A 247 2.78 21.51 -9.71
CA GLN A 247 3.86 22.29 -9.09
C GLN A 247 3.63 22.39 -7.59
N TRP A 248 2.40 22.73 -7.16
CA TRP A 248 2.06 22.90 -5.74
C TRP A 248 2.26 21.61 -4.96
N TYR A 249 1.84 20.47 -5.53
CA TYR A 249 2.06 19.17 -4.90
C TYR A 249 3.55 18.89 -4.66
N ARG A 250 4.44 19.27 -5.59
CA ARG A 250 5.89 19.09 -5.40
C ARG A 250 6.42 20.01 -4.32
N HIS A 251 6.00 21.27 -4.33
CA HIS A 251 6.38 22.26 -3.33
C HIS A 251 5.94 21.87 -1.92
N PHE A 252 4.67 21.48 -1.77
CA PHE A 252 4.13 20.98 -0.51
C PHE A 252 4.99 19.86 0.08
N TYR A 253 5.31 18.82 -0.70
CA TYR A 253 6.17 17.73 -0.20
C TYR A 253 7.63 18.15 0.01
N HIS A 254 8.13 19.12 -0.74
CA HIS A 254 9.46 19.70 -0.51
C HIS A 254 9.53 20.42 0.84
N VAL A 255 8.52 21.24 1.16
CA VAL A 255 8.42 21.94 2.46
C VAL A 255 8.32 20.93 3.60
N LEU A 256 7.47 19.90 3.48
CA LEU A 256 7.37 18.83 4.48
C LEU A 256 8.70 18.12 4.69
N GLN A 257 9.43 17.82 3.61
CA GLN A 257 10.75 17.18 3.68
C GLN A 257 11.76 18.07 4.42
N LYS A 258 11.81 19.38 4.11
CA LYS A 258 12.71 20.33 4.78
C LYS A 258 12.44 20.45 6.28
N HIS A 259 11.21 20.22 6.72
CA HIS A 259 10.82 20.25 8.15
C HIS A 259 10.87 18.86 8.80
N GLY A 260 11.51 17.87 8.16
CA GLY A 260 11.70 16.54 8.75
C GLY A 260 10.45 15.66 8.78
N ILE A 261 9.34 16.06 8.13
CA ILE A 261 8.08 15.29 8.09
C ILE A 261 8.21 14.18 7.05
N THR A 262 9.10 13.24 7.34
CA THR A 262 9.43 12.08 6.50
C THR A 262 9.61 10.85 7.37
N ARG A 263 9.40 9.68 6.77
CA ARG A 263 9.53 8.41 7.49
C ARG A 263 10.94 8.21 8.05
N SER A 264 11.97 8.68 7.35
CA SER A 264 13.36 8.54 7.77
C SER A 264 13.78 9.50 8.88
N ALA A 265 13.21 10.70 8.95
CA ALA A 265 13.61 11.71 9.93
C ALA A 265 12.75 11.69 11.20
N ALA A 266 11.41 11.62 11.05
CA ALA A 266 10.47 11.71 12.18
C ALA A 266 9.60 10.45 12.33
N GLY A 267 9.86 9.38 11.57
CA GLY A 267 9.02 8.17 11.58
C GLY A 267 7.64 8.34 10.93
N VAL A 268 7.25 9.57 10.59
CA VAL A 268 5.91 9.92 10.12
C VAL A 268 5.86 10.37 8.67
N THR A 269 4.65 10.37 8.11
CA THR A 269 4.34 11.12 6.89
C THR A 269 3.07 11.92 7.14
N VAL A 270 2.77 12.93 6.33
CA VAL A 270 1.51 13.69 6.46
C VAL A 270 0.27 12.80 6.38
N HIS A 271 0.34 11.64 5.71
CA HIS A 271 -0.76 10.68 5.69
C HIS A 271 -1.08 10.07 7.05
N GLY A 272 -0.13 10.10 8.00
CA GLY A 272 -0.32 9.68 9.38
C GLY A 272 -1.39 10.48 10.12
N LEU A 273 -1.61 11.75 9.74
CA LEU A 273 -2.70 12.56 10.29
C LEU A 273 -4.07 11.97 9.99
N ARG A 274 -4.24 11.39 8.80
CA ARG A 274 -5.46 10.66 8.45
C ARG A 274 -5.62 9.37 9.24
N HIS A 275 -4.52 8.69 9.58
CA HIS A 275 -4.57 7.54 10.49
C HIS A 275 -5.08 7.98 11.86
N ALA A 276 -4.49 9.03 12.44
CA ALA A 276 -4.89 9.58 13.73
C ALA A 276 -6.38 9.99 13.72
N TYR A 277 -6.82 10.76 12.72
CA TYR A 277 -8.23 11.17 12.59
C TYR A 277 -9.21 9.99 12.62
N LEU A 278 -8.94 8.94 11.84
CA LEU A 278 -9.81 7.76 11.75
C LEU A 278 -9.73 6.89 13.02
N GLN A 279 -8.58 6.83 13.68
CA GLN A 279 -8.46 6.13 14.97
C GLN A 279 -9.24 6.88 16.06
N ASN A 280 -9.13 8.21 16.12
CA ASN A 280 -9.85 9.03 17.10
C ASN A 280 -11.36 9.01 16.86
N MET A 281 -11.81 8.98 15.60
CA MET A 281 -13.23 8.77 15.27
C MET A 281 -13.75 7.43 15.81
N TYR A 282 -12.98 6.35 15.64
CA TYR A 282 -13.35 5.04 16.17
C TYR A 282 -13.49 5.08 17.69
N GLU A 283 -12.51 5.68 18.38
CA GLU A 283 -12.50 5.80 19.83
C GLU A 283 -13.67 6.65 20.35
N LYS A 284 -13.97 7.79 19.72
CA LYS A 284 -15.14 8.62 20.09
C LYS A 284 -16.47 7.87 20.01
N ILE A 285 -16.63 7.00 19.02
CA ILE A 285 -17.87 6.24 18.82
C ILE A 285 -17.95 5.05 19.79
N THR A 286 -16.83 4.38 20.03
CA THR A 286 -16.80 3.12 20.78
C THR A 286 -16.45 3.25 22.25
N GLY A 287 -15.89 4.38 22.66
CA GLY A 287 -15.25 4.57 23.97
C GLY A 287 -13.93 3.83 24.14
N VAL A 288 -13.44 3.12 23.11
CA VAL A 288 -12.25 2.25 23.19
C VAL A 288 -11.27 2.60 22.08
N PRO A 289 -9.94 2.68 22.36
CA PRO A 289 -8.95 2.91 21.32
C PRO A 289 -9.07 1.92 20.16
N ALA A 290 -8.72 2.40 18.95
CA ALA A 290 -8.71 1.57 17.75
C ALA A 290 -7.83 0.31 17.96
N PRO A 291 -8.16 -0.85 17.34
CA PRO A 291 -7.42 -2.10 17.56
C PRO A 291 -5.90 -1.96 17.40
N ILE A 292 -5.44 -1.17 16.42
CA ILE A 292 -4.02 -0.90 16.18
C ILE A 292 -3.27 -0.29 17.38
N LYS A 293 -3.99 0.41 18.28
CA LYS A 293 -3.48 0.96 19.54
C LYS A 293 -3.48 -0.07 20.69
N ARG A 294 -3.94 -1.31 20.44
CA ARG A 294 -3.94 -2.45 21.37
C ARG A 294 -4.63 -2.13 22.71
N PRO A 295 -5.92 -1.77 22.69
CA PRO A 295 -6.66 -1.58 23.94
C PRO A 295 -6.71 -2.88 24.75
N ASP A 296 -6.91 -2.73 26.05
CA ASP A 296 -7.04 -3.79 27.04
C ASP A 296 -8.36 -4.58 26.94
N HIS A 297 -9.40 -3.97 26.37
CA HIS A 297 -10.69 -4.59 26.15
C HIS A 297 -11.25 -4.32 24.76
N ARG A 298 -12.31 -5.05 24.40
CA ARG A 298 -13.05 -4.85 23.15
C ARG A 298 -14.29 -4.00 23.41
N PRO A 299 -14.68 -3.13 22.47
CA PRO A 299 -15.89 -2.34 22.62
C PRO A 299 -17.14 -3.21 22.47
N ASP A 300 -18.28 -2.62 22.83
CA ASP A 300 -19.59 -3.16 22.50
C ASP A 300 -19.70 -3.50 20.99
N PRO A 301 -20.22 -4.68 20.60
CA PRO A 301 -20.31 -5.09 19.20
C PRO A 301 -21.13 -4.15 18.30
N GLN A 302 -22.20 -3.54 18.82
CA GLN A 302 -23.04 -2.63 18.04
C GLN A 302 -22.31 -1.30 17.80
N LEU A 303 -21.63 -0.77 18.83
CA LEU A 303 -20.78 0.41 18.68
C LEU A 303 -19.60 0.15 17.74
N HIS A 304 -18.99 -1.04 17.78
CA HIS A 304 -17.96 -1.44 16.82
C HIS A 304 -18.49 -1.39 15.38
N GLN A 305 -19.67 -1.98 15.13
CA GLN A 305 -20.28 -1.98 13.80
C GLN A 305 -20.61 -0.55 13.32
N LEU A 306 -21.16 0.29 14.20
CA LEU A 306 -21.43 1.70 13.91
C LEU A 306 -20.15 2.45 13.57
N ALA A 307 -19.09 2.28 14.36
CA ALA A 307 -17.79 2.90 14.10
C ALA A 307 -17.22 2.47 12.74
N MET A 308 -17.31 1.18 12.41
CA MET A 308 -16.86 0.67 11.12
C MET A 308 -17.62 1.28 9.94
N GLN A 309 -18.93 1.49 10.06
CA GLN A 309 -19.73 2.18 9.03
C GLN A 309 -19.29 3.64 8.87
N ARG A 310 -19.19 4.40 9.96
CA ARG A 310 -18.75 5.81 9.94
C ARG A 310 -17.34 5.97 9.37
N LEU A 311 -16.42 5.05 9.71
CA LEU A 311 -15.07 5.06 9.16
C LEU A 311 -15.04 4.84 7.65
N VAL A 312 -15.93 4.00 7.11
CA VAL A 312 -15.99 3.75 5.66
C VAL A 312 -16.44 4.99 4.90
N GLU A 313 -17.50 5.63 5.40
CA GLU A 313 -18.05 6.88 4.86
C GLU A 313 -17.01 8.00 4.92
N ALA A 314 -16.47 8.26 6.12
CA ALA A 314 -15.43 9.25 6.33
C ALA A 314 -14.16 8.92 5.54
N ALA A 315 -13.84 7.64 5.34
CA ALA A 315 -12.68 7.26 4.52
C ALA A 315 -12.91 7.45 3.01
N GLY A 316 -14.16 7.60 2.55
CA GLY A 316 -14.56 7.51 1.15
C GLY A 316 -14.30 6.13 0.56
N HIS A 317 -14.45 5.09 1.38
CA HIS A 317 -14.25 3.70 0.99
C HIS A 317 -15.59 3.07 0.57
N SER A 318 -15.55 2.10 -0.34
CA SER A 318 -16.75 1.37 -0.75
C SER A 318 -16.94 0.04 0.01
N LEU A 319 -15.99 -0.33 0.87
CA LEU A 319 -15.97 -1.61 1.58
C LEU A 319 -15.37 -1.42 2.98
N ALA A 320 -16.03 -1.99 3.99
CA ALA A 320 -15.59 -2.01 5.39
C ALA A 320 -14.18 -2.58 5.57
N ALA A 321 -13.84 -3.62 4.82
CA ALA A 321 -12.51 -4.24 4.86
C ALA A 321 -11.37 -3.24 4.62
N LYS A 322 -11.60 -2.12 3.90
CA LYS A 322 -10.57 -1.10 3.64
C LYS A 322 -10.32 -0.18 4.84
N ALA A 323 -11.24 -0.09 5.79
CA ALA A 323 -11.03 0.70 7.02
C ALA A 323 -9.94 0.08 7.92
N THR A 324 -9.78 -1.24 7.85
CA THR A 324 -8.74 -1.99 8.58
C THR A 324 -7.30 -1.58 8.20
N ALA A 325 -7.12 -0.88 7.08
CA ALA A 325 -5.84 -0.28 6.71
C ALA A 325 -5.43 0.89 7.62
N TYR A 326 -6.38 1.48 8.38
CA TYR A 326 -6.12 2.58 9.31
C TYR A 326 -6.17 2.14 10.78
N ILE A 327 -7.11 1.24 11.12
CA ILE A 327 -7.40 0.86 12.51
C ILE A 327 -7.05 -0.60 12.86
N SER A 328 -6.64 -1.41 11.87
CA SER A 328 -6.43 -2.87 12.00
C SER A 328 -7.70 -3.67 12.34
N THR A 329 -7.51 -4.89 12.86
CA THR A 329 -8.54 -5.74 13.47
C THR A 329 -8.00 -6.32 14.78
N PHE A 330 -8.88 -6.55 15.75
CA PHE A 330 -8.50 -7.21 17.02
C PHE A 330 -7.80 -8.56 16.78
N ALA A 331 -8.37 -9.42 15.93
CA ALA A 331 -7.77 -10.69 15.58
C ALA A 331 -6.36 -10.57 14.98
N THR A 332 -6.08 -9.51 14.21
CA THR A 332 -4.73 -9.26 13.69
C THR A 332 -3.80 -8.87 14.83
N MET A 333 -4.23 -7.99 15.72
CA MET A 333 -3.43 -7.50 16.85
C MET A 333 -3.13 -8.60 17.87
N ASP A 334 -4.12 -9.43 18.18
CA ASP A 334 -3.98 -10.63 19.01
C ASP A 334 -2.93 -11.57 18.40
N ARG A 335 -3.00 -11.80 17.07
CA ARG A 335 -2.00 -12.62 16.38
C ARG A 335 -0.60 -12.01 16.42
N LEU A 336 -0.48 -10.68 16.37
CA LEU A 336 0.82 -9.99 16.46
C LEU A 336 1.38 -9.93 17.88
N ALA A 337 0.54 -10.00 18.90
CA ALA A 337 0.97 -10.04 20.30
C ALA A 337 1.51 -11.43 20.69
N ARG A 338 1.12 -12.48 19.96
CA ARG A 338 1.62 -13.84 20.22
C ARG A 338 3.13 -13.93 19.98
N PRO A 339 3.86 -14.66 20.83
CA PRO A 339 5.30 -14.86 20.66
C PRO A 339 5.59 -15.57 19.33
N VAL A 340 6.66 -15.12 18.65
CA VAL A 340 7.18 -15.78 17.46
C VAL A 340 8.13 -16.86 17.94
N VAL A 341 7.66 -18.11 17.90
CA VAL A 341 8.43 -19.29 18.33
C VAL A 341 8.94 -20.02 17.10
N SER A 342 10.26 -20.24 17.02
CA SER A 342 10.89 -21.04 15.97
C SER A 342 10.67 -22.53 16.22
N SER A 343 10.83 -23.36 15.18
CA SER A 343 10.77 -24.82 15.36
C SER A 343 11.85 -25.33 16.31
N GLU A 344 13.03 -24.72 16.31
CA GLU A 344 14.14 -25.05 17.22
C GLU A 344 13.78 -24.72 18.68
N GLN A 345 13.21 -23.54 18.93
CA GLN A 345 12.74 -23.15 20.26
C GLN A 345 11.63 -24.07 20.77
N ALA A 346 10.72 -24.50 19.86
CA ALA A 346 9.69 -25.47 20.18
C ALA A 346 10.28 -26.83 20.59
N PHE A 347 11.33 -27.30 19.91
CA PHE A 347 12.03 -28.54 20.25
C PHE A 347 12.78 -28.42 21.57
N ALA A 348 13.55 -27.34 21.77
CA ALA A 348 14.28 -27.09 23.00
C ALA A 348 13.36 -27.08 24.22
N ALA A 349 12.22 -26.37 24.13
CA ALA A 349 11.24 -26.32 25.23
C ALA A 349 10.64 -27.70 25.55
N VAL A 350 10.43 -28.57 24.55
CA VAL A 350 9.94 -29.94 24.78
C VAL A 350 11.00 -30.81 25.46
N LEU A 351 12.28 -30.62 25.12
CA LEU A 351 13.38 -31.31 25.79
C LEU A 351 13.52 -30.85 27.25
N GLU A 352 13.46 -29.55 27.51
CA GLU A 352 13.54 -28.96 28.85
C GLU A 352 12.41 -29.43 29.78
N THR A 353 11.21 -29.67 29.24
CA THR A 353 10.08 -30.18 30.02
C THR A 353 10.01 -31.72 30.07
N GLY A 354 11.09 -32.42 29.72
CA GLY A 354 11.14 -33.89 29.76
C GLY A 354 10.13 -34.56 28.82
N GLY A 355 9.81 -33.92 27.69
CA GLY A 355 8.81 -34.39 26.73
C GLY A 355 7.38 -33.91 27.00
N ASN A 356 7.13 -33.16 28.08
CA ASN A 356 5.81 -32.63 28.39
C ASN A 356 5.44 -31.45 27.46
N LYS A 357 4.72 -31.78 26.39
CA LYS A 357 4.26 -30.84 25.36
C LYS A 357 3.26 -29.80 25.87
N SER A 358 2.53 -30.07 26.95
CA SER A 358 1.59 -29.09 27.53
C SER A 358 2.37 -27.99 28.27
N ASP A 359 3.34 -28.39 29.08
CA ASP A 359 4.18 -27.45 29.82
C ASP A 359 5.10 -26.67 28.89
N ALA A 360 5.64 -27.32 27.85
CA ALA A 360 6.43 -26.64 26.81
C ALA A 360 5.60 -25.58 26.08
N ALA A 361 4.37 -25.90 25.68
CA ALA A 361 3.48 -24.93 25.03
C ALA A 361 3.14 -23.75 25.96
N LYS A 362 2.90 -24.02 27.25
CA LYS A 362 2.62 -23.01 28.27
C LYS A 362 3.82 -22.10 28.50
N GLY A 363 5.02 -22.67 28.67
CA GLY A 363 6.27 -21.91 28.83
C GLY A 363 6.59 -21.03 27.62
N LEU A 364 6.26 -21.49 26.42
CA LEU A 364 6.41 -20.74 25.17
C LEU A 364 5.28 -19.73 24.90
N GLY A 365 4.23 -19.68 25.72
CA GLY A 365 3.08 -18.79 25.52
C GLY A 365 2.29 -19.06 24.23
N ILE A 366 2.29 -20.30 23.74
CA ILE A 366 1.59 -20.72 22.51
C ILE A 366 0.56 -21.81 22.80
N SER A 367 -0.40 -22.00 21.87
CA SER A 367 -1.32 -23.13 21.99
C SER A 367 -0.60 -24.45 21.71
N ARG A 368 -1.07 -25.54 22.32
CA ARG A 368 -0.54 -26.89 22.09
C ARG A 368 -0.61 -27.29 20.60
N GLN A 369 -1.67 -26.91 19.89
CA GLN A 369 -1.78 -27.08 18.43
C GLN A 369 -0.73 -26.28 17.63
N ALA A 370 -0.31 -25.11 18.12
CA ALA A 370 0.78 -24.36 17.50
C ALA A 370 2.12 -25.08 17.70
N LEU A 371 2.38 -25.60 18.91
CA LEU A 371 3.56 -26.40 19.20
C LEU A 371 3.66 -27.62 18.26
N TYR A 372 2.60 -28.42 18.13
CA TYR A 372 2.60 -29.58 17.22
C TYR A 372 2.93 -29.22 15.76
N ARG A 373 2.41 -28.10 15.26
CA ARG A 373 2.72 -27.63 13.90
C ARG A 373 4.18 -27.19 13.73
N LEU A 374 4.81 -26.66 14.78
CA LEU A 374 6.22 -26.29 14.77
C LEU A 374 7.12 -27.52 14.79
N LEU A 375 6.77 -28.53 15.59
CA LEU A 375 7.48 -29.80 15.67
C LEU A 375 7.42 -30.55 14.32
N ALA A 376 6.23 -30.67 13.71
CA ALA A 376 6.04 -31.34 12.42
C ALA A 376 6.85 -30.68 11.28
N LYS A 377 7.06 -29.37 11.33
CA LYS A 377 7.91 -28.67 10.35
C LYS A 377 9.38 -29.04 10.46
N CYS A 378 9.86 -29.37 11.66
CA CYS A 378 11.25 -29.78 11.86
C CYS A 378 11.46 -31.26 11.51
N GLU A 379 10.47 -32.13 11.76
CA GLU A 379 10.50 -33.52 11.29
C GLU A 379 10.60 -33.59 9.75
N GLY A 380 9.91 -32.70 9.02
CA GLY A 380 10.05 -32.59 7.57
C GLY A 380 11.40 -32.06 7.07
N VAL A 381 12.21 -31.44 7.94
CA VAL A 381 13.57 -30.94 7.62
C VAL A 381 14.63 -32.02 7.88
N LEU A 382 14.38 -32.94 8.82
CA LEU A 382 15.29 -34.05 9.15
C LEU A 382 15.12 -35.28 8.24
N VAL A 383 14.09 -35.34 7.40
CA VAL A 383 13.73 -36.53 6.57
C VAL A 383 14.04 -36.35 5.07
N THR A 384 14.95 -35.46 4.68
CA THR A 384 15.55 -35.52 3.32
C THR A 384 17.00 -36.02 3.40
N PRO A 385 17.25 -37.34 3.23
CA PRO A 385 18.60 -37.81 3.02
C PRO A 385 19.08 -37.31 1.66
N ARG A 386 20.19 -36.57 1.63
CA ARG A 386 21.04 -36.50 0.43
C ARG A 386 21.52 -37.92 0.15
N ARG A 387 21.00 -38.55 -0.90
CA ARG A 387 21.67 -39.69 -1.54
C ARG A 387 22.53 -39.12 -2.67
N ASP A 388 23.72 -38.65 -2.31
CA ASP A 388 24.79 -38.43 -3.28
C ASP A 388 25.82 -39.56 -3.10
N GLU A 389 25.84 -40.41 -4.13
CA GLU A 389 26.98 -41.10 -4.74
C GLU A 389 28.13 -41.55 -3.84
N LYS A 390 28.17 -42.87 -3.60
CA LYS A 390 29.41 -43.65 -3.53
C LYS A 390 29.20 -45.01 -4.17
N ASP A 391 29.85 -45.21 -5.31
CA ASP A 391 30.71 -46.37 -5.63
C ASP A 391 30.67 -46.67 -7.13
N ALA A 392 31.49 -45.93 -7.86
CA ALA A 392 32.08 -46.37 -9.12
C ALA A 392 33.57 -46.55 -8.87
N ASP A 393 33.97 -47.66 -8.25
CA ASP A 393 35.27 -48.28 -8.52
C ASP A 393 35.34 -49.70 -7.97
N ARG A 394 35.35 -50.69 -8.88
CA ARG A 394 36.08 -51.97 -8.74
C ARG A 394 35.99 -52.70 -10.07
N GLY A 395 37.13 -52.76 -10.73
CA GLY A 395 37.31 -53.45 -11.99
C GLY A 395 37.27 -54.98 -11.88
N GLY A 396 37.13 -55.58 -13.07
CA GLY A 396 38.03 -56.64 -13.51
C GLY A 396 37.76 -58.09 -13.09
N CYS A 397 37.39 -58.85 -14.12
CA CYS A 397 37.93 -60.19 -14.47
C CYS A 397 37.31 -61.49 -13.89
N GLU A 398 37.15 -62.43 -14.85
CA GLU A 398 37.11 -63.90 -14.77
C GLU A 398 35.80 -64.59 -14.36
N ARG A 399 35.08 -65.20 -15.32
CA ARG A 399 35.18 -66.60 -15.81
C ARG A 399 34.78 -67.65 -14.77
N LEU A 400 33.53 -68.10 -14.82
CA LEU A 400 33.06 -69.42 -15.29
C LEU A 400 31.54 -69.51 -15.15
#